data_AF-A0A7Y5VCE2-F1
#
_entry.id   AF-A0A7Y5VCE2-F1
#
_cell.length_a   1.000
_cell.length_b   1.000
_cell.length_c   1.000
_cell.angle_alpha   90.00
_cell.angle_beta   90.00
_cell.angle_gamma   90.00
#
_symmetry.space_group_name_H-M   'P 1'
#
loop_
_entity.id
_entity.type
_entity.pdbx_description
1 polymer ?
#
loop_
_entity_poly.entity_id
_entity_poly.type
_entity_poly.pdbx_seq_one_letter_code
_entity_poly.pdbx_strand_id
1 'polypeptide(L)'
;MKKTLVFCLFSFFSTPLLFSQGYLGDDLAFFQKKASLYQEWLESKGMGKSLKMDKVELKKNGNELELFLSVRTHDPDSAAAIWTALVADFKKQNPDEELVSALFHTFVRLMEIPPVQGNVQVYFPNKNSAGYNPCFYVWIWEVDNKVKEESRVNNCKAQGLSITVEKPVVKAVSTKTATSISNKEQARVVFDKVLKYARQRYEVKKCEERNPRVEEDETTDYTLTFVVTDLCKEVLKEEEKSLWCDFVSRWWGPCNDMRRERLEFTFNYIATDTGYTLTGSLTGKFGSGVYVPRKSGYMDMEPDFEEDFLKPYVKQFQKDLKKYLEK
;
A
#
# COMPACT_ATOMS: atom_id res chain seq x y z
N MET A 1 -13.42 -85.19 -4.75
CA MET A 1 -12.99 -84.25 -3.71
C MET A 1 -12.66 -82.90 -4.37
N LYS A 2 -13.56 -81.92 -4.28
CA LYS A 2 -13.32 -80.55 -4.75
C LYS A 2 -12.98 -79.70 -3.53
N LYS A 3 -11.76 -79.15 -3.48
CA LYS A 3 -11.37 -78.15 -2.47
C LYS A 3 -11.70 -76.77 -3.03
N THR A 4 -12.72 -76.13 -2.47
CA THR A 4 -13.12 -74.77 -2.80
C THR A 4 -12.21 -73.79 -2.07
N LEU A 5 -11.49 -72.98 -2.85
CA LEU A 5 -10.71 -71.84 -2.40
C LEU A 5 -11.70 -70.68 -2.12
N VAL A 6 -11.76 -70.20 -0.88
CA VAL A 6 -12.50 -68.97 -0.54
C VAL A 6 -11.46 -67.95 -0.10
N PHE A 7 -11.08 -67.09 -1.03
CA PHE A 7 -10.25 -65.91 -0.80
C PHE A 7 -11.20 -64.78 -0.38
N CYS A 8 -11.25 -64.46 0.91
CA CYS A 8 -11.95 -63.28 1.42
C CYS A 8 -11.19 -62.01 0.99
N LEU A 9 -11.64 -61.38 -0.10
CA LEU A 9 -11.32 -60.00 -0.43
C LEU A 9 -12.05 -59.08 0.56
N PHE A 10 -11.42 -58.74 1.69
CA PHE A 10 -11.80 -57.59 2.49
C PHE A 10 -11.22 -56.34 1.82
N SER A 11 -11.91 -55.86 0.78
CA SER A 11 -11.72 -54.50 0.29
C SER A 11 -12.26 -53.53 1.35
N PHE A 12 -11.39 -53.10 2.25
CA PHE A 12 -11.58 -51.86 3.00
C PHE A 12 -11.77 -50.74 1.97
N PHE A 13 -13.02 -50.37 1.72
CA PHE A 13 -13.38 -49.10 1.13
C PHE A 13 -12.96 -48.01 2.11
N SER A 14 -11.70 -47.60 2.01
CA SER A 14 -11.21 -46.32 2.52
C SER A 14 -11.82 -45.24 1.64
N THR A 15 -13.11 -44.96 1.77
CA THR A 15 -13.66 -43.69 1.28
C THR A 15 -12.91 -42.60 2.03
N PRO A 16 -12.12 -41.74 1.37
CA PRO A 16 -11.65 -40.54 2.04
C PRO A 16 -12.91 -39.80 2.48
N LEU A 17 -13.05 -39.56 3.79
CA LEU A 17 -13.95 -38.54 4.29
C LEU A 17 -13.46 -37.23 3.66
N LEU A 18 -13.97 -36.92 2.48
CA LEU A 18 -13.98 -35.57 1.97
C LEU A 18 -14.75 -34.80 3.03
N PHE A 19 -14.02 -34.05 3.86
CA PHE A 19 -14.59 -33.04 4.73
C PHE A 19 -15.34 -32.07 3.81
N SER A 20 -16.62 -32.35 3.58
CA SER A 20 -17.54 -31.41 2.98
C SER A 20 -17.60 -30.23 3.94
N GLN A 21 -16.93 -29.13 3.60
CA GLN A 21 -17.12 -27.86 4.30
C GLN A 21 -18.62 -27.56 4.28
N GLY A 22 -19.22 -27.43 5.46
CA GLY A 22 -20.66 -27.16 5.59
C GLY A 22 -20.98 -25.78 5.05
N TYR A 23 -22.08 -25.66 4.30
CA TYR A 23 -22.60 -24.36 3.87
C TYR A 23 -23.06 -23.56 5.09
N LEU A 24 -22.62 -22.31 5.22
CA LEU A 24 -22.88 -21.42 6.36
C LEU A 24 -23.97 -20.37 6.08
N GLY A 25 -24.57 -20.37 4.89
CA GLY A 25 -25.47 -19.30 4.43
C GLY A 25 -26.69 -19.07 5.31
N ASP A 26 -27.23 -20.12 5.89
CA ASP A 26 -28.45 -20.06 6.70
C ASP A 26 -28.22 -19.44 8.10
N ASP A 27 -26.95 -19.34 8.53
CA ASP A 27 -26.56 -18.91 9.88
C ASP A 27 -26.11 -17.44 9.96
N LEU A 28 -26.27 -16.65 8.88
CA LEU A 28 -25.78 -15.26 8.84
C LEU A 28 -26.31 -14.38 10.00
N ALA A 29 -27.59 -14.51 10.33
CA ALA A 29 -28.20 -13.76 11.44
C ALA A 29 -27.60 -14.15 12.81
N PHE A 30 -27.24 -15.43 12.98
CA PHE A 30 -26.55 -15.91 14.16
C PHE A 30 -25.14 -15.31 14.26
N PHE A 31 -24.36 -15.32 13.16
CA PHE A 31 -23.01 -14.74 13.15
C PHE A 31 -23.02 -13.23 13.44
N GLN A 32 -23.97 -12.49 12.87
CA GLN A 32 -24.13 -11.05 13.15
C GLN A 32 -24.40 -10.78 14.63
N LYS A 33 -25.21 -11.62 15.30
CA LYS A 33 -25.45 -11.52 16.74
C LYS A 33 -24.20 -11.86 17.55
N LYS A 34 -23.42 -12.86 17.14
CA LYS A 34 -22.16 -13.25 17.81
C LYS A 34 -21.05 -12.22 17.63
N ALA A 35 -21.12 -11.40 16.58
CA ALA A 35 -20.14 -10.37 16.32
C ALA A 35 -20.04 -9.33 17.46
N SER A 36 -21.16 -9.00 18.14
CA SER A 36 -21.12 -8.10 19.30
C SER A 36 -20.36 -8.69 20.48
N LEU A 37 -20.45 -10.01 20.70
CA LEU A 37 -19.68 -10.71 21.73
C LEU A 37 -18.18 -10.66 21.43
N TYR A 38 -17.80 -10.65 20.15
CA TYR A 38 -16.40 -10.47 19.76
C TYR A 38 -15.90 -9.06 20.13
N GLN A 39 -16.70 -8.02 19.90
CA GLN A 39 -16.36 -6.67 20.36
C GLN A 39 -16.23 -6.60 21.89
N GLU A 40 -17.17 -7.18 22.64
CA GLU A 40 -17.10 -7.24 24.10
C GLU A 40 -15.83 -7.95 24.59
N TRP A 41 -15.42 -9.03 23.91
CA TRP A 41 -14.17 -9.71 24.19
C TRP A 41 -12.95 -8.79 23.95
N LEU A 42 -12.91 -8.06 22.82
CA LEU A 42 -11.85 -7.08 22.54
C LEU A 42 -11.77 -6.03 23.65
N GLU A 43 -12.90 -5.50 24.11
CA GLU A 43 -12.96 -4.53 25.21
C GLU A 43 -12.44 -5.14 26.53
N SER A 44 -12.86 -6.36 26.86
CA SER A 44 -12.43 -7.05 28.09
C SER A 44 -10.92 -7.32 28.14
N LYS A 45 -10.29 -7.46 26.97
CA LYS A 45 -8.84 -7.62 26.82
C LYS A 45 -8.09 -6.29 26.67
N GLY A 46 -8.79 -5.16 26.78
CA GLY A 46 -8.22 -3.82 26.60
C GLY A 46 -7.84 -3.47 25.16
N MET A 47 -8.13 -4.35 24.20
CA MET A 47 -7.83 -4.19 22.78
C MET A 47 -8.87 -3.34 22.04
N GLY A 48 -10.07 -3.20 22.61
CA GLY A 48 -11.18 -2.42 22.04
C GLY A 48 -10.86 -0.94 21.82
N LYS A 49 -9.82 -0.42 22.48
CA LYS A 49 -9.26 0.93 22.29
C LYS A 49 -8.54 1.09 20.95
N SER A 50 -7.99 -0.01 20.43
CA SER A 50 -7.15 -0.06 19.22
C SER A 50 -7.90 -0.70 18.05
N LEU A 51 -8.69 -1.74 18.32
CA LEU A 51 -9.46 -2.49 17.34
C LEU A 51 -10.96 -2.30 17.55
N LYS A 52 -11.71 -2.33 16.45
CA LYS A 52 -13.17 -2.31 16.43
C LYS A 52 -13.67 -3.38 15.48
N MET A 53 -14.61 -4.20 15.93
CA MET A 53 -15.40 -5.10 15.10
C MET A 53 -16.37 -4.28 14.26
N ASP A 54 -16.23 -4.35 12.94
CA ASP A 54 -17.14 -3.64 12.03
C ASP A 54 -18.26 -4.54 11.51
N LYS A 55 -17.90 -5.72 11.00
CA LYS A 55 -18.87 -6.62 10.38
C LYS A 55 -18.37 -8.05 10.32
N VAL A 56 -19.31 -8.95 10.07
CA VAL A 56 -19.08 -10.34 9.69
C VAL A 56 -19.80 -10.59 8.37
N GLU A 57 -19.13 -11.20 7.41
CA GLU A 57 -19.68 -11.49 6.09
C GLU A 57 -19.34 -12.91 5.64
N LEU A 58 -20.21 -13.49 4.81
CA LEU A 58 -19.94 -14.74 4.14
C LEU A 58 -19.31 -14.47 2.79
N LYS A 59 -18.30 -15.27 2.42
CA LYS A 59 -17.82 -15.29 1.02
C LYS A 59 -18.94 -15.71 0.08
N LYS A 60 -18.82 -15.36 -1.21
CA LYS A 60 -19.84 -15.63 -2.24
C LYS A 60 -20.23 -17.12 -2.37
N ASN A 61 -19.32 -18.02 -2.02
CA ASN A 61 -19.57 -19.47 -2.03
C ASN A 61 -20.35 -19.96 -0.79
N GLY A 62 -20.50 -19.12 0.24
CA GLY A 62 -21.19 -19.43 1.50
C GLY A 62 -20.47 -20.42 2.41
N ASN A 63 -19.22 -20.79 2.11
CA ASN A 63 -18.48 -21.82 2.86
C ASN A 63 -17.45 -21.24 3.83
N GLU A 64 -17.21 -19.93 3.75
CA GLU A 64 -16.24 -19.21 4.56
C GLU A 64 -16.87 -17.98 5.18
N LEU A 65 -16.53 -17.74 6.45
CA LEU A 65 -16.96 -16.60 7.24
C LEU A 65 -15.77 -15.67 7.49
N GLU A 66 -15.97 -14.39 7.20
CA GLU A 66 -14.96 -13.35 7.35
C GLU A 66 -15.36 -12.37 8.46
N LEU A 67 -14.49 -12.20 9.45
CA LEU A 67 -14.61 -11.16 10.47
C LEU A 67 -13.75 -9.95 10.10
N PHE A 68 -14.36 -8.76 10.11
CA PHE A 68 -13.68 -7.52 9.79
C PHE A 68 -13.44 -6.67 11.03
N LEU A 69 -12.17 -6.39 11.28
CA LEU A 69 -11.69 -5.53 12.37
C LEU A 69 -11.05 -4.27 11.79
N SER A 70 -11.52 -3.08 12.17
CA SER A 70 -10.82 -1.83 11.89
C SER A 70 -9.87 -1.44 13.01
N VAL A 71 -8.71 -0.92 12.63
CA VAL A 71 -7.88 -0.12 13.54
C VAL A 71 -8.56 1.24 13.73
N ARG A 72 -8.64 1.71 14.99
CA ARG A 72 -9.30 2.98 15.35
C ARG A 72 -8.46 4.22 15.01
N THR A 73 -8.11 4.36 13.74
CA THR A 73 -7.44 5.53 13.18
C THR A 73 -7.79 5.68 11.70
N HIS A 74 -7.48 6.83 11.13
CA HIS A 74 -7.59 7.10 9.70
C HIS A 74 -6.24 7.44 9.06
N ASP A 75 -5.16 7.35 9.83
CA ASP A 75 -3.80 7.61 9.41
C ASP A 75 -3.02 6.29 9.28
N PRO A 76 -2.43 5.98 8.11
CA PRO A 76 -1.72 4.70 7.87
C PRO A 76 -0.52 4.47 8.80
N ASP A 77 0.27 5.52 9.08
CA ASP A 77 1.44 5.43 9.96
C ASP A 77 1.00 5.12 11.40
N SER A 78 -0.04 5.81 11.85
CA SER A 78 -0.68 5.54 13.14
C SER A 78 -1.26 4.13 13.20
N ALA A 79 -1.85 3.61 12.11
CA ALA A 79 -2.41 2.26 12.08
C ALA A 79 -1.30 1.21 12.29
N ALA A 80 -0.17 1.40 11.63
CA ALA A 80 1.00 0.54 11.80
C ALA A 80 1.59 0.62 13.20
N ALA A 81 1.70 1.83 13.77
CA ALA A 81 2.19 2.02 15.13
C ALA A 81 1.26 1.37 16.16
N ILE A 82 -0.06 1.54 16.00
CA ILE A 82 -1.08 0.93 16.87
C ILE A 82 -0.99 -0.60 16.80
N TRP A 83 -0.90 -1.17 15.60
CA TRP A 83 -0.78 -2.63 15.44
C TRP A 83 0.49 -3.18 16.09
N THR A 84 1.63 -2.53 15.85
CA THR A 84 2.92 -2.93 16.44
C THR A 84 2.87 -2.87 17.96
N ALA A 85 2.30 -1.80 18.53
CA ALA A 85 2.10 -1.66 19.97
C ALA A 85 1.16 -2.75 20.51
N LEU A 86 0.06 -3.04 19.81
CA LEU A 86 -0.90 -4.06 20.21
C LEU A 86 -0.27 -5.46 20.28
N VAL A 87 0.53 -5.84 19.29
CA VAL A 87 1.27 -7.12 19.28
C VAL A 87 2.22 -7.19 20.48
N ALA A 88 3.00 -6.13 20.71
CA ALA A 88 3.97 -6.08 21.80
C ALA A 88 3.30 -6.12 23.19
N ASP A 89 2.26 -5.33 23.39
CA ASP A 89 1.51 -5.26 24.64
C ASP A 89 0.78 -6.57 24.93
N PHE A 90 0.20 -7.21 23.90
CA PHE A 90 -0.45 -8.50 24.05
C PHE A 90 0.56 -9.58 24.47
N LYS A 91 1.73 -9.65 23.83
CA LYS A 91 2.79 -10.62 24.17
C LYS A 91 3.32 -10.42 25.59
N LYS A 92 3.41 -9.17 26.04
CA LYS A 92 3.80 -8.83 27.42
C LYS A 92 2.79 -9.34 28.44
N GLN A 93 1.49 -9.25 28.13
CA GLN A 93 0.41 -9.71 29.02
C GLN A 93 0.16 -11.22 28.93
N ASN A 94 0.43 -11.83 27.77
CA ASN A 94 0.19 -13.25 27.48
C ASN A 94 1.45 -13.86 26.86
N PRO A 95 2.49 -14.20 27.65
CA PRO A 95 3.77 -14.67 27.13
C PRO A 95 3.69 -15.92 26.26
N ASP A 96 2.70 -16.79 26.51
CA ASP A 96 2.54 -18.08 25.85
C ASP A 96 1.57 -18.06 24.66
N GLU A 97 0.99 -16.90 24.32
CA GLU A 97 0.00 -16.77 23.26
C GLU A 97 0.38 -15.63 22.30
N GLU A 98 0.17 -15.84 21.00
CA GLU A 98 0.35 -14.80 19.98
C GLU A 98 -0.98 -14.08 19.72
N LEU A 99 -0.92 -12.76 19.52
CA LEU A 99 -2.12 -11.94 19.27
C LEU A 99 -2.97 -12.50 18.11
N VAL A 100 -2.34 -12.86 17.00
CA VAL A 100 -3.05 -13.37 15.81
C VAL A 100 -3.75 -14.70 16.08
N SER A 101 -3.13 -15.58 16.86
CA SER A 101 -3.75 -16.83 17.31
C SER A 101 -4.94 -16.56 18.23
N ALA A 102 -4.81 -15.62 19.17
CA ALA A 102 -5.89 -15.25 20.09
C ALA A 102 -7.09 -14.63 19.36
N LEU A 103 -6.83 -13.74 18.40
CA LEU A 103 -7.86 -13.12 17.55
C LEU A 103 -8.61 -14.18 16.75
N PHE A 104 -7.88 -15.10 16.11
CA PHE A 104 -8.46 -16.14 15.26
C PHE A 104 -9.21 -17.21 16.04
N HIS A 105 -8.59 -17.82 17.05
CA HIS A 105 -9.22 -18.88 17.84
C HIS A 105 -10.45 -18.38 18.58
N THR A 106 -10.43 -17.14 19.07
CA THR A 106 -11.63 -16.55 19.69
C THR A 106 -12.75 -16.37 18.69
N PHE A 107 -12.43 -15.99 17.45
CA PHE A 107 -13.42 -15.80 16.38
C PHE A 107 -14.12 -17.11 16.05
N VAL A 108 -13.36 -18.14 15.70
CA VAL A 108 -13.93 -19.44 15.29
C VAL A 108 -14.69 -20.10 16.44
N ARG A 109 -14.23 -19.93 17.69
CA ARG A 109 -14.95 -20.41 18.88
C ARG A 109 -16.26 -19.68 19.10
N LEU A 110 -16.30 -18.35 18.99
CA LEU A 110 -17.54 -17.58 19.22
C LEU A 110 -18.57 -17.80 18.12
N MET A 111 -18.10 -17.96 16.88
CA MET A 111 -18.93 -18.24 15.72
C MET A 111 -19.29 -19.72 15.57
N GLU A 112 -18.72 -20.60 16.39
CA GLU A 112 -19.02 -22.04 16.39
C GLU A 112 -18.77 -22.70 15.02
N ILE A 113 -17.74 -22.24 14.30
CA ILE A 113 -17.35 -22.76 12.98
C ILE A 113 -16.05 -23.58 13.05
N PRO A 114 -15.86 -24.57 12.16
CA PRO A 114 -14.56 -25.19 11.93
C PRO A 114 -13.49 -24.14 11.57
N PRO A 115 -12.25 -24.26 12.08
CA PRO A 115 -11.19 -23.28 11.81
C PRO A 115 -10.92 -23.03 10.32
N VAL A 116 -10.96 -24.09 9.50
CA VAL A 116 -10.76 -24.02 8.05
C VAL A 116 -11.80 -23.17 7.29
N GLN A 117 -12.89 -22.78 7.95
CA GLN A 117 -13.94 -21.93 7.39
C GLN A 117 -13.86 -20.48 7.86
N GLY A 118 -12.95 -20.17 8.79
CA GLY A 118 -12.79 -18.84 9.36
C GLY A 118 -11.68 -18.03 8.71
N ASN A 119 -11.93 -16.73 8.53
CA ASN A 119 -10.90 -15.74 8.21
C ASN A 119 -11.11 -14.49 9.05
N VAL A 120 -10.03 -13.88 9.54
CA VAL A 120 -10.07 -12.56 10.19
C VAL A 120 -9.28 -11.58 9.33
N GLN A 121 -9.89 -10.44 9.05
CA GLN A 121 -9.26 -9.35 8.32
C GLN A 121 -9.18 -8.11 9.21
N VAL A 122 -7.96 -7.68 9.53
CA VAL A 122 -7.69 -6.40 10.16
C VAL A 122 -7.30 -5.40 9.08
N TYR A 123 -7.96 -4.26 9.08
CA TYR A 123 -7.73 -3.20 8.10
C TYR A 123 -7.79 -1.85 8.79
N PHE A 124 -7.47 -0.77 8.07
CA PHE A 124 -7.80 0.57 8.55
C PHE A 124 -8.83 1.21 7.62
N PRO A 125 -9.85 1.89 8.17
CA PRO A 125 -10.97 2.40 7.41
C PRO A 125 -10.59 3.63 6.60
N ASN A 126 -10.86 3.60 5.29
CA ASN A 126 -10.71 4.75 4.42
C ASN A 126 -11.84 5.78 4.69
N LYS A 127 -11.50 7.05 4.94
CA LYS A 127 -12.47 8.12 5.20
C LYS A 127 -13.48 8.32 4.06
N ASN A 128 -13.10 8.03 2.81
CA ASN A 128 -13.82 8.49 1.62
C ASN A 128 -14.21 7.37 0.62
N SER A 129 -14.02 6.08 0.96
CA SER A 129 -14.44 4.99 0.08
C SER A 129 -14.83 3.73 0.86
N ALA A 130 -15.79 2.98 0.30
CA ALA A 130 -16.09 1.62 0.70
C ALA A 130 -15.03 0.69 0.10
N GLY A 131 -13.91 0.50 0.78
CA GLY A 131 -12.83 -0.35 0.29
C GLY A 131 -11.68 -0.52 1.28
N TYR A 132 -10.95 -1.63 1.13
CA TYR A 132 -9.71 -1.89 1.86
C TYR A 132 -8.64 -0.90 1.43
N ASN A 133 -7.86 -0.43 2.39
CA ASN A 133 -6.68 0.34 2.07
C ASN A 133 -5.47 -0.62 1.93
N PRO A 134 -4.79 -0.64 0.77
CA PRO A 134 -3.71 -1.59 0.48
C PRO A 134 -2.44 -1.36 1.33
N CYS A 135 -2.37 -0.25 2.07
CA CYS A 135 -1.21 0.17 2.85
C CYS A 135 -1.08 -0.54 4.19
N PHE A 136 -2.20 -1.07 4.69
CA PHE A 136 -2.25 -1.81 5.93
C PHE A 136 -3.36 -2.87 5.84
N TYR A 137 -2.96 -4.13 5.94
CA TYR A 137 -3.86 -5.25 6.14
C TYR A 137 -3.18 -6.33 6.98
N VAL A 138 -3.98 -7.07 7.73
CA VAL A 138 -3.57 -8.31 8.38
C VAL A 138 -4.67 -9.32 8.09
N TRP A 139 -4.33 -10.35 7.34
CA TRP A 139 -5.22 -11.45 7.03
C TRP A 139 -4.77 -12.68 7.79
N ILE A 140 -5.68 -13.25 8.58
CA ILE A 140 -5.43 -14.36 9.48
C ILE A 140 -6.38 -15.50 9.14
N TRP A 141 -5.84 -16.69 8.96
CA TRP A 141 -6.60 -17.91 8.64
C TRP A 141 -5.86 -19.16 9.13
N GLU A 142 -6.47 -20.33 9.06
CA GLU A 142 -5.83 -21.59 9.45
C GLU A 142 -5.64 -22.53 8.26
N VAL A 143 -4.43 -23.08 8.12
CA VAL A 143 -4.10 -24.15 7.18
C VAL A 143 -3.25 -25.18 7.91
N ASP A 144 -3.57 -26.47 7.74
CA ASP A 144 -2.86 -27.59 8.37
C ASP A 144 -2.77 -27.48 9.91
N ASN A 145 -3.86 -27.08 10.57
CA ASN A 145 -3.96 -26.83 12.01
C ASN A 145 -2.95 -25.79 12.53
N LYS A 146 -2.53 -24.87 11.68
CA LYS A 146 -1.65 -23.76 12.03
C LYS A 146 -2.26 -22.45 11.58
N VAL A 147 -2.39 -21.53 12.53
CA VAL A 147 -2.74 -20.14 12.21
C VAL A 147 -1.64 -19.55 11.34
N LYS A 148 -2.06 -18.98 10.22
CA LYS A 148 -1.26 -18.24 9.26
C LYS A 148 -1.65 -16.78 9.31
N GLU A 149 -0.66 -15.94 9.09
CA GLU A 149 -0.82 -14.51 8.96
C GLU A 149 -0.15 -14.10 7.65
N GLU A 150 -0.88 -13.38 6.82
CA GLU A 150 -0.31 -12.52 5.80
C GLU A 150 -0.61 -11.09 6.18
N SER A 151 0.43 -10.31 6.41
CA SER A 151 0.27 -8.92 6.80
C SER A 151 1.14 -7.99 5.99
N ARG A 152 0.60 -6.80 5.81
CA ARG A 152 1.30 -5.64 5.29
C ARG A 152 1.05 -4.53 6.27
N VAL A 153 2.10 -4.08 6.95
CA VAL A 153 2.03 -3.05 7.98
C VAL A 153 3.03 -1.97 7.59
N ASN A 154 2.54 -0.77 7.23
CA ASN A 154 3.37 0.38 6.83
C ASN A 154 4.09 0.21 5.47
N ASN A 155 3.36 -0.20 4.42
CA ASN A 155 3.99 -0.41 3.10
C ASN A 155 3.55 0.56 2.01
N CYS A 156 2.67 1.54 2.25
CA CYS A 156 2.49 2.66 1.32
C CYS A 156 3.45 3.80 1.66
N LYS A 157 4.72 3.47 1.88
CA LYS A 157 5.72 4.50 2.08
C LYS A 157 5.96 5.14 0.72
N ALA A 158 5.27 6.27 0.49
CA ALA A 158 5.74 7.25 -0.46
C ALA A 158 7.26 7.38 -0.28
N GLN A 159 8.01 7.17 -1.35
CA GLN A 159 9.44 6.91 -1.25
C GLN A 159 10.12 8.18 -0.74
N GLY A 160 10.78 8.06 0.41
CA GLY A 160 11.34 9.21 1.12
C GLY A 160 12.37 9.95 0.26
N LEU A 161 12.19 11.26 0.14
CA LEU A 161 13.14 12.19 -0.45
C LEU A 161 13.82 12.96 0.68
N SER A 162 15.14 13.03 0.65
CA SER A 162 15.93 13.96 1.46
C SER A 162 17.07 14.51 0.61
N ILE A 163 17.13 15.83 0.48
CA ILE A 163 18.10 16.56 -0.33
C ILE A 163 18.60 17.75 0.47
N THR A 164 19.87 17.71 0.88
CA THR A 164 20.54 18.84 1.52
C THR A 164 21.38 19.60 0.50
N VAL A 165 21.17 20.91 0.44
CA VAL A 165 21.91 21.85 -0.42
C VAL A 165 22.66 22.83 0.48
N GLU A 166 23.97 22.84 0.35
CA GLU A 166 24.86 23.75 1.08
C GLU A 166 25.12 25.01 0.26
N LYS A 167 25.30 26.15 0.94
CA LYS A 167 25.69 27.39 0.28
C LYS A 167 27.12 27.27 -0.27
N PRO A 168 27.39 27.82 -1.46
CA PRO A 168 28.76 27.92 -1.95
C PRO A 168 29.59 28.78 -0.99
N VAL A 169 30.70 28.23 -0.49
CA VAL A 169 31.66 28.97 0.33
C VAL A 169 32.31 30.03 -0.56
N VAL A 170 31.86 31.27 -0.43
CA VAL A 170 32.48 32.41 -1.13
C VAL A 170 33.88 32.56 -0.54
N LYS A 171 34.91 32.12 -1.28
CA LYS A 171 36.30 32.46 -0.96
C LYS A 171 36.39 33.99 -1.04
N ALA A 172 36.60 34.62 0.11
CA ALA A 172 36.54 36.07 0.29
C ALA A 172 37.32 36.82 -0.79
N VAL A 173 36.62 37.54 -1.67
CA VAL A 173 37.19 38.64 -2.43
C VAL A 173 36.99 39.88 -1.57
N SER A 174 38.10 40.50 -1.19
CA SER A 174 38.14 41.66 -0.31
C SER A 174 37.43 42.86 -0.94
N THR A 175 36.30 43.29 -0.39
CA THR A 175 36.03 44.72 -0.19
C THR A 175 34.85 44.96 0.75
N LYS A 176 35.04 45.96 1.61
CA LYS A 176 34.14 46.39 2.69
C LYS A 176 32.81 46.89 2.14
N THR A 177 31.74 46.13 2.31
CA THR A 177 30.41 46.67 2.68
C THR A 177 29.61 45.56 3.33
N ALA A 178 29.46 45.61 4.65
CA ALA A 178 28.60 44.69 5.39
C ALA A 178 27.15 45.10 5.20
N THR A 179 26.57 44.78 4.04
CA THR A 179 25.13 44.58 3.95
C THR A 179 24.85 43.22 4.59
N SER A 180 24.07 43.20 5.66
CA SER A 180 23.52 41.96 6.22
C SER A 180 22.57 41.37 5.18
N ILE A 181 23.11 40.61 4.23
CA ILE A 181 22.32 39.84 3.29
C ILE A 181 21.58 38.80 4.15
N SER A 182 20.26 38.97 4.27
CA SER A 182 19.36 37.95 4.81
C SER A 182 19.43 36.74 3.88
N ASN A 183 20.46 35.92 4.09
CA ASN A 183 20.91 34.85 3.19
C ASN A 183 20.08 33.55 3.36
N LYS A 184 18.81 33.65 3.77
CA LYS A 184 17.89 32.50 3.71
C LYS A 184 17.17 32.58 2.37
N GLU A 185 17.57 31.73 1.43
CA GLU A 185 16.81 31.56 0.19
C GLU A 185 15.39 31.16 0.58
N GLN A 186 14.40 32.00 0.26
CA GLN A 186 13.03 31.78 0.70
C GLN A 186 12.51 30.48 0.10
N ALA A 187 11.74 29.71 0.87
CA ALA A 187 11.19 28.41 0.45
C ALA A 187 10.52 28.49 -0.93
N ARG A 188 9.80 29.59 -1.20
CA ARG A 188 9.17 29.86 -2.50
C ARG A 188 10.16 29.82 -3.66
N VAL A 189 11.34 30.43 -3.53
CA VAL A 189 12.37 30.44 -4.58
C VAL A 189 12.90 29.04 -4.84
N VAL A 190 13.07 28.24 -3.78
CA VAL A 190 13.49 26.84 -3.90
C VAL A 190 12.40 26.00 -4.57
N PHE A 191 11.14 26.18 -4.18
CA PHE A 191 9.99 25.50 -4.80
C PHE A 191 9.83 25.84 -6.28
N ASP A 192 10.01 27.11 -6.66
CA ASP A 192 10.00 27.52 -8.07
C ASP A 192 11.12 26.83 -8.87
N LYS A 193 12.31 26.64 -8.28
CA LYS A 193 13.40 25.86 -8.90
C LYS A 193 13.03 24.38 -9.05
N VAL A 194 12.40 23.77 -8.04
CA VAL A 194 11.93 22.38 -8.09
C VAL A 194 10.89 22.18 -9.19
N LEU A 195 9.88 23.06 -9.25
CA LEU A 195 8.85 23.02 -10.30
C LEU A 195 9.45 23.24 -11.69
N LYS A 196 10.41 24.17 -11.81
CA LYS A 196 11.12 24.41 -13.08
C LYS A 196 11.89 23.17 -13.53
N TYR A 197 12.59 22.50 -12.62
CA TYR A 197 13.27 21.24 -12.92
C TYR A 197 12.27 20.16 -13.37
N ALA A 198 11.16 19.99 -12.65
CA ALA A 198 10.12 19.02 -12.99
C ALA A 198 9.57 19.27 -14.40
N ARG A 199 9.22 20.52 -14.74
CA ARG A 199 8.72 20.88 -16.08
C ARG A 199 9.75 20.60 -17.17
N GLN A 200 11.01 20.96 -16.94
CA GLN A 200 12.10 20.68 -17.88
C GLN A 200 12.35 19.18 -18.09
N ARG A 201 12.19 18.37 -17.04
CA ARG A 201 12.37 16.93 -17.11
C ARG A 201 11.21 16.24 -17.84
N TYR A 202 9.98 16.55 -17.45
CA TYR A 202 8.82 15.74 -17.83
C TYR A 202 8.09 16.29 -19.06
N GLU A 203 7.91 17.61 -19.19
CA GLU A 203 7.05 18.19 -20.24
C GLU A 203 7.74 18.29 -21.62
N VAL A 204 9.07 18.12 -21.65
CA VAL A 204 9.86 18.22 -22.89
C VAL A 204 9.72 16.95 -23.73
N LYS A 205 9.73 15.77 -23.11
CA LYS A 205 9.69 14.48 -23.82
C LYS A 205 8.24 14.01 -23.97
N LYS A 206 7.70 14.18 -25.18
CA LYS A 206 6.38 13.65 -25.55
C LYS A 206 6.51 12.23 -26.12
N CYS A 207 5.52 11.38 -25.87
CA CYS A 207 5.39 10.10 -26.57
C CYS A 207 4.05 10.03 -27.30
N GLU A 208 3.90 9.03 -28.18
CA GLU A 208 2.66 8.86 -28.96
C GLU A 208 1.44 8.80 -28.05
N GLU A 209 0.49 9.70 -28.29
CA GLU A 209 -0.80 9.79 -27.57
C GLU A 209 -0.72 10.12 -26.08
N ARG A 210 0.43 10.63 -25.61
CA ARG A 210 0.61 11.14 -24.24
C ARG A 210 1.37 12.44 -24.18
N ASN A 211 0.91 13.34 -23.33
CA ASN A 211 1.50 14.65 -23.10
C ASN A 211 1.74 14.82 -21.60
N PRO A 212 2.92 14.43 -21.09
CA PRO A 212 3.23 14.60 -19.69
C PRO A 212 3.06 16.06 -19.25
N ARG A 213 2.45 16.27 -18.08
CA ARG A 213 2.20 17.61 -17.52
C ARG A 213 2.53 17.65 -16.04
N VAL A 214 3.12 18.75 -15.61
CA VAL A 214 3.35 19.07 -14.20
C VAL A 214 2.23 19.98 -13.72
N GLU A 215 1.37 19.46 -12.86
CA GLU A 215 0.27 20.18 -12.23
C GLU A 215 0.65 20.47 -10.78
N GLU A 216 0.75 21.75 -10.43
CA GLU A 216 0.92 22.17 -9.03
C GLU A 216 -0.40 21.98 -8.30
N ASP A 217 -0.37 21.20 -7.22
CA ASP A 217 -1.57 20.94 -6.40
C ASP A 217 -1.66 21.95 -5.25
N GLU A 218 -0.56 22.14 -4.51
CA GLU A 218 -0.52 23.04 -3.35
C GLU A 218 0.89 23.59 -3.13
N THR A 219 1.02 24.88 -2.82
CA THR A 219 2.27 25.47 -2.35
C THR A 219 2.02 26.42 -1.19
N THR A 220 2.64 26.14 -0.04
CA THR A 220 2.62 26.96 1.17
C THR A 220 4.01 27.56 1.43
N ASP A 221 4.19 28.21 2.60
CA ASP A 221 5.49 28.75 3.02
C ASP A 221 6.55 27.65 3.29
N TYR A 222 6.13 26.41 3.50
CA TYR A 222 7.04 25.32 3.88
C TYR A 222 6.80 24.01 3.10
N THR A 223 5.75 23.91 2.31
CA THR A 223 5.39 22.69 1.60
C THR A 223 5.08 22.98 0.14
N LEU A 224 5.54 22.09 -0.74
CA LEU A 224 5.20 22.06 -2.16
C LEU A 224 4.68 20.66 -2.51
N THR A 225 3.50 20.61 -3.12
CA THR A 225 2.88 19.39 -3.65
C THR A 225 2.58 19.58 -5.13
N PHE A 226 3.00 18.64 -5.96
CA PHE A 226 2.66 18.63 -7.38
C PHE A 226 2.56 17.22 -7.91
N VAL A 227 1.86 17.08 -9.04
CA VAL A 227 1.68 15.80 -9.72
C VAL A 227 2.20 15.88 -11.14
N VAL A 228 2.74 14.77 -11.60
CA VAL A 228 3.15 14.59 -13.00
C VAL A 228 2.24 13.55 -13.60
N THR A 229 1.40 13.97 -14.51
CA THR A 229 0.38 13.12 -15.15
C THR A 229 0.81 12.72 -16.54
N ASP A 230 0.18 11.67 -17.06
CA ASP A 230 0.31 11.22 -18.45
C ASP A 230 1.75 10.88 -18.87
N LEU A 231 2.48 10.27 -17.94
CA LEU A 231 3.86 9.83 -18.16
C LEU A 231 3.89 8.59 -19.07
N CYS A 232 5.02 8.45 -19.75
CA CYS A 232 5.24 7.43 -20.77
C CYS A 232 5.80 6.13 -20.14
N LYS A 233 7.12 6.04 -20.04
CA LYS A 233 7.89 4.95 -19.44
C LYS A 233 9.00 5.54 -18.56
N GLU A 234 8.61 6.45 -17.67
CA GLU A 234 9.55 7.14 -16.79
C GLU A 234 10.06 6.18 -15.71
N VAL A 235 9.15 5.44 -15.08
CA VAL A 235 9.46 4.47 -14.02
C VAL A 235 9.48 3.04 -14.59
N LEU A 236 8.43 2.63 -15.28
CA LEU A 236 8.22 1.33 -15.92
C LEU A 236 8.91 1.28 -17.30
N LYS A 237 10.24 1.43 -17.30
CA LYS A 237 11.05 1.54 -18.54
C LYS A 237 10.93 0.35 -19.48
N GLU A 238 10.68 -0.83 -18.92
CA GLU A 238 10.65 -2.12 -19.62
C GLU A 238 9.24 -2.54 -20.06
N GLU A 239 8.21 -1.74 -19.78
CA GLU A 239 6.85 -2.08 -20.19
C GLU A 239 6.70 -2.00 -21.71
N GLU A 240 6.29 -3.08 -22.35
CA GLU A 240 6.08 -3.14 -23.81
C GLU A 240 4.58 -3.21 -24.14
N LYS A 241 4.24 -2.85 -25.39
CA LYS A 241 2.86 -3.04 -25.89
C LYS A 241 2.53 -4.52 -25.87
N SER A 242 1.28 -4.88 -25.57
CA SER A 242 0.92 -6.29 -25.64
C SER A 242 0.84 -6.78 -27.09
N LEU A 243 1.03 -8.08 -27.27
CA LEU A 243 0.83 -8.76 -28.56
C LEU A 243 -0.59 -8.52 -29.14
N TRP A 244 -1.58 -8.27 -28.29
CA TRP A 244 -2.92 -7.91 -28.74
C TRP A 244 -2.92 -6.54 -29.40
N CYS A 245 -2.22 -5.57 -28.82
CA CYS A 245 -2.10 -4.22 -29.36
C CYS A 245 -1.31 -4.19 -30.67
N ASP A 246 -0.31 -5.07 -30.83
CA ASP A 246 0.39 -5.29 -32.11
C ASP A 246 -0.55 -5.84 -33.20
N PHE A 247 -1.40 -6.81 -32.83
CA PHE A 247 -2.41 -7.34 -33.73
C PHE A 247 -3.42 -6.26 -34.14
N VAL A 248 -3.97 -5.50 -33.20
CA VAL A 248 -4.92 -4.41 -33.47
C VAL A 248 -4.27 -3.33 -34.34
N SER A 249 -3.02 -2.96 -34.06
CA SER A 249 -2.27 -1.96 -34.84
C SER A 249 -2.14 -2.33 -36.32
N ARG A 250 -2.09 -3.62 -36.62
CA ARG A 250 -1.96 -4.13 -37.99
C ARG A 250 -3.26 -4.07 -38.80
N TRP A 251 -4.42 -4.12 -38.15
CA TRP A 251 -5.72 -4.28 -38.82
C TRP A 251 -6.69 -3.13 -38.62
N TRP A 252 -6.61 -2.40 -37.50
CA TRP A 252 -7.64 -1.43 -37.09
C TRP A 252 -7.09 -0.04 -36.70
N GLY A 253 -5.78 0.18 -36.81
CA GLY A 253 -5.15 1.48 -36.53
C GLY A 253 -4.36 1.50 -35.22
N PRO A 254 -3.66 2.61 -34.91
CA PRO A 254 -2.69 2.67 -33.82
C PRO A 254 -3.30 2.29 -32.48
N CYS A 255 -2.61 1.40 -31.75
CA CYS A 255 -2.94 1.01 -30.40
C CYS A 255 -1.76 1.29 -29.45
N ASN A 256 -2.06 1.75 -28.24
CA ASN A 256 -1.12 1.89 -27.13
C ASN A 256 -1.79 1.47 -25.82
N ASP A 257 -1.52 0.23 -25.38
CA ASP A 257 -2.11 -0.35 -24.17
C ASP A 257 -1.15 -0.39 -22.97
N MET A 258 0.08 0.10 -23.13
CA MET A 258 1.03 0.26 -22.03
C MET A 258 0.40 1.10 -20.90
N ARG A 259 0.69 0.80 -19.63
CA ARG A 259 0.09 1.54 -18.52
C ARG A 259 0.46 3.02 -18.55
N ARG A 260 -0.47 3.87 -18.09
CA ARG A 260 -0.25 5.31 -17.93
C ARG A 260 0.31 5.60 -16.56
N GLU A 261 1.49 6.17 -16.51
CA GLU A 261 2.16 6.49 -15.26
C GLU A 261 1.72 7.86 -14.72
N ARG A 262 1.75 7.98 -13.39
CA ARG A 262 1.52 9.21 -12.64
C ARG A 262 2.47 9.23 -11.46
N LEU A 263 3.13 10.36 -11.24
CA LEU A 263 3.99 10.57 -10.07
C LEU A 263 3.42 11.68 -9.21
N GLU A 264 3.41 11.49 -7.89
CA GLU A 264 2.97 12.49 -6.93
C GLU A 264 4.14 12.85 -6.03
N PHE A 265 4.42 14.14 -5.92
CA PHE A 265 5.56 14.68 -5.19
C PHE A 265 5.09 15.58 -4.05
N THR A 266 5.70 15.40 -2.89
CA THR A 266 5.58 16.32 -1.76
C THR A 266 6.97 16.70 -1.28
N PHE A 267 7.22 18.00 -1.11
CA PHE A 267 8.45 18.54 -0.54
C PHE A 267 8.14 19.43 0.65
N ASN A 268 8.97 19.34 1.68
CA ASN A 268 8.99 20.18 2.85
C ASN A 268 10.34 20.88 2.94
N TYR A 269 10.32 22.20 3.14
CA TYR A 269 11.51 23.02 3.23
C TYR A 269 11.92 23.23 4.68
N ILE A 270 13.18 22.92 4.99
CA ILE A 270 13.79 23.13 6.31
C ILE A 270 15.04 23.99 6.12
N ALA A 271 14.99 25.24 6.60
CA ALA A 271 16.17 26.10 6.60
C ALA A 271 17.24 25.56 7.56
N THR A 272 18.51 25.62 7.16
CA THR A 272 19.66 25.31 8.02
C THR A 272 20.61 26.52 8.10
N ASP A 273 21.58 26.49 9.00
CA ASP A 273 22.54 27.59 9.15
C ASP A 273 23.40 27.78 7.88
N THR A 274 23.74 26.67 7.23
CA THR A 274 24.62 26.61 6.06
C THR A 274 23.89 26.51 4.73
N GLY A 275 22.56 26.42 4.72
CA GLY A 275 21.77 26.21 3.50
C GLY A 275 20.32 25.84 3.78
N TYR A 276 19.87 24.73 3.18
CA TYR A 276 18.55 24.16 3.44
C TYR A 276 18.52 22.65 3.16
N THR A 277 17.51 21.99 3.72
CA THR A 277 17.16 20.61 3.42
C THR A 277 15.73 20.55 2.89
N LEU A 278 15.55 19.86 1.78
CA LEU A 278 14.25 19.43 1.27
C LEU A 278 14.01 17.99 1.72
N THR A 279 13.02 17.77 2.58
CA THR A 279 12.51 16.43 2.88
C THR A 279 11.21 16.22 2.13
N GLY A 280 10.78 14.99 1.90
CA GLY A 280 9.59 14.78 1.09
C GLY A 280 9.30 13.34 0.78
N SER A 281 8.41 13.14 -0.18
CA SER A 281 8.02 11.83 -0.64
C SER A 281 7.64 11.84 -2.13
N LEU A 282 7.79 10.66 -2.75
CA LEU A 282 7.43 10.40 -4.13
C LEU A 282 6.59 9.13 -4.20
N THR A 283 5.37 9.24 -4.70
CA THR A 283 4.48 8.09 -4.93
C THR A 283 4.38 7.82 -6.43
N GLY A 284 4.62 6.57 -6.83
CA GLY A 284 4.42 6.11 -8.20
C GLY A 284 3.06 5.43 -8.36
N LYS A 285 2.31 5.83 -9.38
CA LYS A 285 1.02 5.25 -9.73
C LYS A 285 0.94 4.89 -11.20
N PHE A 286 0.15 3.87 -11.53
CA PHE A 286 -0.13 3.45 -12.90
C PHE A 286 -1.63 3.31 -13.13
N GLY A 287 -2.10 3.57 -14.33
CA GLY A 287 -3.49 3.36 -14.73
C GLY A 287 -3.58 2.68 -16.09
N SER A 288 -4.82 2.46 -16.54
CA SER A 288 -5.09 1.86 -17.86
C SER A 288 -4.34 2.59 -18.98
N GLY A 289 -3.74 1.82 -19.90
CA GLY A 289 -3.16 2.36 -21.14
C GLY A 289 -4.20 2.77 -22.17
N VAL A 290 -5.30 2.01 -22.23
CA VAL A 290 -6.32 2.08 -23.28
C VAL A 290 -7.17 3.34 -23.19
N TYR A 291 -7.40 3.87 -21.98
CA TYR A 291 -8.15 5.10 -21.77
C TYR A 291 -7.43 5.97 -20.74
N VAL A 292 -7.61 7.30 -20.85
CA VAL A 292 -7.07 8.25 -19.86
C VAL A 292 -7.78 8.02 -18.51
N PRO A 293 -7.09 7.56 -17.45
CA PRO A 293 -7.71 7.30 -16.17
C PRO A 293 -8.15 8.60 -15.51
N ARG A 294 -9.30 8.57 -14.83
CA ARG A 294 -9.69 9.63 -13.89
C ARG A 294 -8.72 9.64 -12.71
N LYS A 295 -8.69 10.71 -11.90
CA LYS A 295 -7.79 10.80 -10.72
C LYS A 295 -7.85 9.56 -9.82
N SER A 296 -9.04 8.97 -9.61
CA SER A 296 -9.23 7.75 -8.81
C SER A 296 -9.00 6.43 -9.56
N GLY A 297 -8.71 6.48 -10.86
CA GLY A 297 -8.49 5.31 -11.72
C GLY A 297 -7.01 4.90 -11.83
N TYR A 298 -6.13 5.57 -11.10
CA TYR A 298 -4.73 5.18 -10.94
C TYR A 298 -4.58 4.27 -9.72
N MET A 299 -3.80 3.21 -9.88
CA MET A 299 -3.39 2.26 -8.87
C MET A 299 -1.94 2.55 -8.47
N ASP A 300 -1.57 2.30 -7.22
CA ASP A 300 -0.18 2.47 -6.77
C ASP A 300 0.73 1.41 -7.41
N MET A 301 1.98 1.76 -7.72
CA MET A 301 2.99 0.88 -8.34
C MET A 301 3.49 -0.26 -7.42
N GLU A 302 2.77 -0.60 -6.35
CA GLU A 302 3.21 -1.47 -5.27
C GLU A 302 2.37 -2.76 -5.20
N PRO A 303 2.97 -3.95 -5.00
CA PRO A 303 4.39 -4.24 -4.74
C PRO A 303 5.23 -4.57 -5.99
N ASP A 304 4.59 -4.93 -7.11
CA ASP A 304 5.27 -5.55 -8.25
C ASP A 304 6.29 -4.64 -8.97
N PHE A 305 6.25 -3.32 -8.74
CA PHE A 305 7.16 -2.36 -9.38
C PHE A 305 8.00 -1.54 -8.40
N GLU A 306 7.77 -1.68 -7.09
CA GLU A 306 8.37 -0.80 -6.08
C GLU A 306 9.88 -0.99 -5.96
N GLU A 307 10.33 -2.24 -5.76
CA GLU A 307 11.75 -2.57 -5.55
C GLU A 307 12.58 -2.39 -6.81
N ASP A 308 12.07 -2.88 -7.95
CA ASP A 308 12.85 -2.95 -9.19
C ASP A 308 12.85 -1.64 -9.98
N PHE A 309 11.79 -0.82 -9.86
CA PHE A 309 11.62 0.39 -10.66
C PHE A 309 11.56 1.66 -9.82
N LEU A 310 10.64 1.74 -8.83
CA LEU A 310 10.36 2.99 -8.14
C LEU A 310 11.52 3.42 -7.20
N LYS A 311 12.09 2.51 -6.42
CA LYS A 311 13.21 2.82 -5.51
C LYS A 311 14.47 3.29 -6.24
N PRO A 312 14.97 2.60 -7.29
CA PRO A 312 16.08 3.09 -8.10
C PRO A 312 15.78 4.46 -8.73
N TYR A 313 14.54 4.65 -9.21
CA TYR A 313 14.10 5.90 -9.79
C TYR A 313 14.19 7.07 -8.81
N VAL A 314 13.68 6.89 -7.58
CA VAL A 314 13.70 7.91 -6.52
C VAL A 314 15.12 8.33 -6.18
N LYS A 315 16.03 7.37 -6.00
CA LYS A 315 17.46 7.66 -5.72
C LYS A 315 18.09 8.48 -6.84
N GLN A 316 17.80 8.14 -8.09
CA GLN A 316 18.31 8.87 -9.24
C GLN A 316 17.71 10.28 -9.33
N PHE A 317 16.40 10.41 -9.11
CA PHE A 317 15.71 11.69 -9.09
C PHE A 317 16.29 12.63 -8.01
N GLN A 318 16.55 12.12 -6.78
CA GLN A 318 17.19 12.90 -5.71
C GLN A 318 18.54 13.46 -6.14
N LYS A 319 19.38 12.61 -6.75
CA LYS A 319 20.71 13.00 -7.22
C LYS A 319 20.63 14.09 -8.31
N ASP A 320 19.73 13.92 -9.27
CA ASP A 320 19.56 14.86 -10.37
C ASP A 320 19.00 16.21 -9.90
N LEU A 321 18.00 16.19 -9.02
CA LEU A 321 17.43 17.40 -8.44
C LEU A 321 18.46 18.12 -7.56
N LYS A 322 19.23 17.41 -6.73
CA LYS A 322 20.31 18.01 -5.95
C LYS A 322 21.30 18.76 -6.86
N LYS A 323 21.80 18.09 -7.90
CA LYS A 323 22.72 18.68 -8.88
C LYS A 323 22.12 19.89 -9.60
N TYR A 324 20.80 19.91 -9.81
CA TYR A 324 20.11 21.06 -10.40
C TYR A 324 20.03 22.24 -9.44
N LEU A 325 19.75 21.98 -8.16
CA LEU A 325 19.61 23.02 -7.12
C LEU A 325 20.95 23.65 -6.71
N GLU A 326 22.06 22.93 -6.89
CA GLU A 326 23.43 23.40 -6.62
C GLU A 326 24.03 24.28 -7.74
N LYS A 327 23.34 24.42 -8.89
CA LYS A 327 23.76 25.28 -10.01
C LYS A 327 23.28 26.72 -9.85
#